data_AF-A0A414L446-F1
#
_entry.id   AF-A0A414L446-F1
#
_cell.length_a   1.000
_cell.length_b   1.000
_cell.length_c   1.000
_cell.angle_alpha   90.00
_cell.angle_beta   90.00
_cell.angle_gamma   90.00
#
_symmetry.space_group_name_H-M   'P 1'
#
loop_
_entity.id
_entity.type
_entity.pdbx_description
1 polymer ?
#
loop_
_entity_poly.entity_id
_entity_poly.type
_entity_poly.pdbx_seq_one_letter_code
_entity_poly.pdbx_strand_id
1 'polypeptide(L)'
;MKINNVIPFFAVFLLILMGCTQDEVIKEDTSVGGKEKISVTVTQGGAITRISHEDDGANGLILKWTANDAFKLYGTTTEVFTTTGPTDGDGKIATFTGNAVEDAQHAFFPASKAEKRWEDCHFNVIGQVIDANAPFAHLSGYNFMTAQTTASGTEISEISFKHKIAVLKFEVTLPDGIVPKYITLSTQDDAGIAISQKASDESNVTTAKQLTAAISGASSENFTAYMAILPSTLKEKLALAVTGDDGMVYSYTVSFNGDFPYEAGKVYNSELTFGGIEGGYGTAAIFDNDVIGNTWNQSDNKGSTKDNPYLIESVGHLKYLIEQVEAGKTYVDKFFKLTTDIKVTADTWTPIGISSAKPFSGNFDGGGHTISGELKGSFSNDLKYFGFFGYLTTTSSMLIENIHIAANVTWSFASPEGTSTSYFGVGGVIGNGSTQKITVHNCTMSGEMKISNGSLGYGNLYIGGIIGYTTGTFKNCSAIGKINVSCKGQMVMIGGIVGGNYSTTNETKHCISTSSITLSNTEHSNTNYAISVGGIGGDIGGKILGCCNQGSITGHSLSSVDVGGIAGFAELAKCHLNRNLTTDFSVTSGETVRLGYLIGLLKNSTVYSCNESVGEQSQWIGSNPAWTPTIDDESAH
;
A
#
# COMPACT_ATOMS: atom_id res chain seq x y z
N MET A 1 17.25 -34.65 10.67
CA MET A 1 16.89 -36.10 10.68
C MET A 1 17.04 -36.65 12.09
N LYS A 2 15.93 -36.96 12.78
CA LYS A 2 15.85 -37.96 13.85
C LYS A 2 14.38 -38.32 14.05
N ILE A 3 14.05 -39.60 13.88
CA ILE A 3 12.72 -40.17 14.10
C ILE A 3 12.74 -40.85 15.47
N ASN A 4 11.55 -41.08 16.06
CA ASN A 4 11.18 -41.93 17.22
C ASN A 4 10.46 -41.10 18.31
N ASN A 5 9.38 -41.57 18.95
CA ASN A 5 8.55 -42.75 18.69
C ASN A 5 7.14 -42.56 19.27
N VAL A 6 6.15 -43.32 18.78
CA VAL A 6 4.76 -43.33 19.29
C VAL A 6 4.61 -44.34 20.43
N ILE A 7 3.95 -43.94 21.54
CA ILE A 7 3.26 -44.84 22.47
C ILE A 7 1.94 -44.18 22.93
N PRO A 8 0.77 -44.83 22.80
CA PRO A 8 -0.52 -44.34 23.32
C PRO A 8 -0.90 -44.96 24.68
N PHE A 9 -1.80 -44.34 25.45
CA PHE A 9 -2.54 -45.02 26.53
C PHE A 9 -3.94 -44.42 26.81
N PHE A 10 -4.83 -45.24 27.38
CA PHE A 10 -6.26 -44.96 27.59
C PHE A 10 -6.62 -44.65 29.07
N ALA A 11 -7.53 -43.70 29.29
CA ALA A 11 -8.56 -43.64 30.34
C ALA A 11 -9.44 -42.39 30.06
N VAL A 12 -10.71 -42.43 29.66
CA VAL A 12 -11.91 -43.09 30.21
C VAL A 12 -12.29 -42.60 31.61
N PHE A 13 -13.20 -41.63 31.65
CA PHE A 13 -14.27 -41.52 32.66
C PHE A 13 -15.52 -40.92 32.00
N LEU A 14 -16.71 -41.24 32.52
CA LEU A 14 -18.02 -40.93 31.91
C LEU A 14 -19.11 -40.93 33.01
N LEU A 15 -20.26 -40.29 32.75
CA LEU A 15 -21.50 -40.16 33.58
C LEU A 15 -21.48 -39.14 34.74
N ILE A 16 -22.59 -38.52 35.21
CA ILE A 16 -23.92 -38.06 34.68
C ILE A 16 -24.73 -37.43 35.87
N LEU A 17 -25.79 -36.58 35.83
CA LEU A 17 -26.64 -35.87 34.84
C LEU A 17 -27.20 -34.54 35.48
N MET A 18 -27.71 -33.63 34.64
CA MET A 18 -28.89 -32.72 34.85
C MET A 18 -28.94 -31.59 35.90
N GLY A 19 -29.49 -30.46 35.43
CA GLY A 19 -30.26 -29.46 36.17
C GLY A 19 -30.93 -28.47 35.20
N CYS A 20 -32.27 -28.41 35.14
CA CYS A 20 -33.02 -27.46 34.29
C CYS A 20 -33.17 -26.09 35.01
N THR A 21 -33.60 -24.98 34.39
CA THR A 21 -34.93 -24.75 33.79
C THR A 21 -34.92 -23.88 32.52
N GLN A 22 -36.04 -23.90 31.79
CA GLN A 22 -36.42 -22.80 30.88
C GLN A 22 -36.90 -21.59 31.71
N ASP A 23 -36.88 -20.40 31.10
CA ASP A 23 -37.89 -19.36 31.34
C ASP A 23 -38.26 -18.71 29.99
N GLU A 24 -39.53 -18.34 29.83
CA GLU A 24 -40.03 -17.67 28.64
C GLU A 24 -39.87 -16.15 28.76
N VAL A 25 -39.43 -15.47 27.69
CA VAL A 25 -39.62 -14.02 27.55
C VAL A 25 -40.28 -13.71 26.20
N ILE A 26 -41.62 -13.65 26.27
CA ILE A 26 -42.53 -12.67 25.66
C ILE A 26 -42.05 -11.99 24.36
N LYS A 27 -42.86 -12.14 23.30
CA LYS A 27 -42.77 -11.32 22.07
C LYS A 27 -43.09 -9.85 22.35
N GLU A 28 -42.27 -8.94 21.85
CA GLU A 28 -42.73 -7.59 21.46
C GLU A 28 -42.81 -7.49 19.93
N ASP A 29 -43.96 -7.04 19.44
CA ASP A 29 -44.18 -6.70 18.02
C ASP A 29 -44.07 -5.18 17.85
N THR A 30 -43.00 -4.74 17.18
CA THR A 30 -42.88 -3.35 16.70
C THR A 30 -42.45 -3.36 15.23
N SER A 31 -43.46 -3.40 14.36
CA SER A 31 -43.32 -3.53 12.90
C SER A 31 -42.79 -2.24 12.23
N VAL A 32 -41.46 -2.04 12.24
CA VAL A 32 -40.77 -1.05 11.40
C VAL A 32 -39.57 -1.68 10.68
N GLY A 33 -39.85 -2.51 9.66
CA GLY A 33 -38.91 -2.84 8.58
C GLY A 33 -37.61 -3.57 8.93
N GLY A 34 -37.43 -4.06 10.16
CA GLY A 34 -36.25 -4.83 10.55
C GLY A 34 -36.22 -6.21 9.88
N LYS A 35 -35.06 -6.58 9.31
CA LYS A 35 -34.78 -7.99 8.97
C LYS A 35 -34.78 -8.84 10.24
N GLU A 36 -35.15 -10.11 10.10
CA GLU A 36 -34.93 -11.11 11.15
C GLU A 36 -33.44 -11.16 11.53
N LYS A 37 -33.13 -11.36 12.82
CA LYS A 37 -31.75 -11.53 13.30
C LYS A 37 -31.49 -12.99 13.63
N ILE A 38 -30.38 -13.51 13.12
CA ILE A 38 -29.93 -14.88 13.37
C ILE A 38 -28.57 -14.88 14.07
N SER A 39 -28.32 -15.96 14.80
CA SER A 39 -27.07 -16.24 15.50
C SER A 39 -26.42 -17.48 14.90
N VAL A 40 -25.17 -17.36 14.47
CA VAL A 40 -24.41 -18.42 13.80
C VAL A 40 -23.22 -18.83 14.66
N THR A 41 -22.99 -20.13 14.80
CA THR A 41 -21.78 -20.67 15.44
C THR A 41 -20.65 -20.68 14.41
N VAL A 42 -19.57 -19.93 14.67
CA VAL A 42 -18.50 -19.74 13.70
C VAL A 42 -17.20 -20.36 14.21
N THR A 43 -16.60 -21.23 13.40
CA THR A 43 -15.35 -21.92 13.72
C THR A 43 -14.21 -21.51 12.79
N GLN A 44 -12.99 -21.48 13.33
CA GLN A 44 -11.74 -21.29 12.58
C GLN A 44 -11.17 -22.65 12.19
N GLY A 45 -11.26 -23.01 10.90
CA GLY A 45 -10.93 -24.34 10.38
C GLY A 45 -9.46 -24.51 9.99
N GLY A 46 -8.81 -25.51 10.58
CA GLY A 46 -7.45 -25.92 10.22
C GLY A 46 -6.86 -26.93 11.21
N ALA A 47 -5.90 -27.74 10.75
CA ALA A 47 -5.20 -28.71 11.61
C ALA A 47 -4.09 -28.04 12.44
N ILE A 48 -4.51 -27.34 13.51
CA ILE A 48 -3.65 -26.85 14.61
C ILE A 48 -2.55 -25.84 14.20
N THR A 49 -2.88 -24.79 13.44
CA THR A 49 -1.91 -23.72 13.07
C THR A 49 -2.45 -22.27 13.11
N ARG A 50 -2.65 -21.77 14.33
CA ARG A 50 -1.91 -20.60 14.87
C ARG A 50 -1.87 -19.25 14.11
N ILE A 51 -2.89 -18.38 14.27
CA ILE A 51 -2.95 -16.94 13.82
C ILE A 51 -3.95 -16.07 14.66
N SER A 52 -3.63 -15.70 15.89
CA SER A 52 -4.10 -14.43 16.51
C SER A 52 -3.13 -13.98 17.62
N HIS A 53 -3.36 -12.82 18.20
CA HIS A 53 -2.32 -11.82 18.52
C HIS A 53 -1.53 -12.03 19.83
N GLU A 54 -1.32 -13.27 20.23
CA GLU A 54 -0.48 -13.70 21.36
C GLU A 54 0.59 -14.69 20.85
N ASP A 55 1.86 -14.52 21.23
CA ASP A 55 2.89 -15.56 21.06
C ASP A 55 2.65 -16.66 22.10
N ASP A 56 2.67 -17.92 21.68
CA ASP A 56 2.50 -19.05 22.61
C ASP A 56 3.77 -19.39 23.42
N GLY A 57 4.90 -18.73 23.14
CA GLY A 57 6.20 -19.04 23.74
C GLY A 57 6.91 -20.26 23.14
N ALA A 58 6.34 -20.85 22.08
CA ALA A 58 6.93 -21.94 21.30
C ALA A 58 6.84 -21.66 19.78
N ASN A 59 7.00 -20.37 19.40
CA ASN A 59 7.12 -19.89 18.03
C ASN A 59 5.89 -20.12 17.15
N GLY A 60 4.70 -19.78 17.65
CA GLY A 60 3.57 -19.43 16.80
C GLY A 60 2.46 -18.66 17.51
N LEU A 61 1.62 -18.01 16.70
CA LEU A 61 0.47 -17.23 17.16
C LEU A 61 -0.66 -18.13 17.72
N ILE A 62 -1.63 -17.61 18.46
CA ILE A 62 -2.79 -18.41 18.95
C ILE A 62 -4.08 -17.94 18.29
N LEU A 63 -4.66 -18.73 17.37
CA LEU A 63 -5.96 -18.43 16.73
C LEU A 63 -7.09 -18.36 17.75
N LYS A 64 -7.70 -17.18 17.86
CA LYS A 64 -8.89 -16.89 18.67
C LYS A 64 -9.78 -15.87 17.94
N TRP A 65 -11.06 -15.87 18.25
CA TRP A 65 -11.95 -14.72 18.02
C TRP A 65 -11.79 -13.68 19.14
N THR A 66 -12.10 -12.43 18.83
CA THR A 66 -12.04 -11.27 19.73
C THR A 66 -13.35 -10.47 19.68
N ALA A 67 -13.59 -9.64 20.70
CA ALA A 67 -14.78 -8.80 20.72
C ALA A 67 -14.76 -7.78 19.58
N ASN A 68 -15.90 -7.65 18.87
CA ASN A 68 -16.09 -6.84 17.67
C ASN A 68 -15.42 -7.39 16.39
N ASP A 69 -14.90 -8.62 16.39
CA ASP A 69 -14.59 -9.31 15.13
C ASP A 69 -15.85 -9.40 14.26
N ALA A 70 -15.67 -9.24 12.94
CA ALA A 70 -16.77 -9.12 12.00
C ALA A 70 -16.46 -9.73 10.62
N PHE A 71 -17.45 -10.38 10.01
CA PHE A 71 -17.39 -10.90 8.63
C PHE A 71 -18.58 -10.42 7.79
N LYS A 72 -18.42 -10.38 6.45
CA LYS A 72 -19.54 -10.21 5.52
C LYS A 72 -20.04 -11.58 5.06
N LEU A 73 -21.35 -11.79 5.10
CA LEU A 73 -22.06 -12.97 4.58
C LEU A 73 -22.79 -12.61 3.28
N TYR A 74 -22.66 -13.45 2.25
CA TYR A 74 -23.15 -13.18 0.90
C TYR A 74 -24.19 -14.22 0.45
N GLY A 75 -25.40 -13.77 0.12
CA GLY A 75 -26.49 -14.55 -0.47
C GLY A 75 -27.34 -13.66 -1.38
N THR A 76 -28.67 -13.71 -1.28
CA THR A 76 -29.55 -12.75 -2.00
C THR A 76 -29.34 -11.30 -1.55
N THR A 77 -28.76 -11.10 -0.37
CA THR A 77 -28.22 -9.81 0.11
C THR A 77 -26.88 -10.02 0.83
N THR A 78 -26.11 -8.94 0.99
CA THR A 78 -24.86 -8.95 1.77
C THR A 78 -25.09 -8.32 3.14
N GLU A 79 -24.76 -9.00 4.23
CA GLU A 79 -24.92 -8.52 5.61
C GLU A 79 -23.62 -8.65 6.42
N VAL A 80 -23.46 -7.80 7.43
CA VAL A 80 -22.34 -7.87 8.38
C VAL A 80 -22.76 -8.62 9.64
N PHE A 81 -21.96 -9.60 10.03
CA PHE A 81 -22.10 -10.38 11.25
C PHE A 81 -20.98 -10.00 12.22
N THR A 82 -21.30 -9.79 13.50
CA THR A 82 -20.33 -9.42 14.54
C THR A 82 -20.41 -10.34 15.76
N THR A 83 -19.32 -10.45 16.52
CA THR A 83 -19.30 -11.22 17.78
C THR A 83 -18.91 -10.37 18.99
N THR A 84 -19.38 -10.76 20.17
CA THR A 84 -18.92 -10.23 21.47
C THR A 84 -17.64 -10.90 21.96
N GLY A 85 -17.15 -11.95 21.28
CA GLY A 85 -15.97 -12.73 21.64
C GLY A 85 -16.21 -14.24 21.61
N PRO A 86 -15.19 -15.03 21.99
CA PRO A 86 -15.27 -16.49 21.92
C PRO A 86 -16.23 -17.10 22.93
N THR A 87 -16.74 -18.28 22.59
CA THR A 87 -17.67 -19.08 23.41
C THR A 87 -17.05 -20.40 23.89
N ASP A 88 -15.86 -20.77 23.39
CA ASP A 88 -15.02 -21.87 23.87
C ASP A 88 -13.78 -21.38 24.64
N GLY A 89 -13.20 -22.26 25.46
CA GLY A 89 -11.98 -21.94 26.22
C GLY A 89 -10.71 -21.82 25.36
N ASP A 90 -10.71 -22.41 24.16
CA ASP A 90 -9.62 -22.36 23.19
C ASP A 90 -9.67 -21.09 22.31
N GLY A 91 -10.82 -20.40 22.28
CA GLY A 91 -11.07 -19.17 21.53
C GLY A 91 -11.49 -19.33 20.06
N LYS A 92 -11.58 -20.57 19.55
CA LYS A 92 -11.74 -20.86 18.10
C LYS A 92 -13.20 -20.87 17.65
N ILE A 93 -14.13 -20.88 18.59
CA ILE A 93 -15.57 -20.92 18.38
C ILE A 93 -16.16 -19.64 18.95
N ALA A 94 -16.98 -18.94 18.17
CA ALA A 94 -17.73 -17.79 18.66
C ALA A 94 -19.13 -17.77 18.05
N THR A 95 -20.09 -17.26 18.82
CA THR A 95 -21.40 -16.91 18.27
C THR A 95 -21.30 -15.55 17.61
N PHE A 96 -21.68 -15.47 16.35
CA PHE A 96 -21.81 -14.21 15.61
C PHE A 96 -23.28 -13.91 15.35
N THR A 97 -23.68 -12.65 15.48
CA THR A 97 -25.06 -12.19 15.28
C THR A 97 -25.11 -11.22 14.11
N GLY A 98 -26.12 -11.36 13.27
CA GLY A 98 -26.34 -10.51 12.11
C GLY A 98 -27.80 -10.56 11.65
N ASN A 99 -28.12 -9.81 10.60
CA ASN A 99 -29.41 -9.95 9.93
C ASN A 99 -29.42 -11.23 9.08
N ALA A 100 -30.59 -11.86 8.94
CA ALA A 100 -30.76 -13.06 8.14
C ALA A 100 -30.38 -12.81 6.67
N VAL A 101 -29.61 -13.75 6.10
CA VAL A 101 -29.25 -13.78 4.68
C VAL A 101 -29.87 -15.03 4.07
N GLU A 102 -30.75 -14.83 3.10
CA GLU A 102 -31.36 -15.88 2.32
C GLU A 102 -30.37 -16.43 1.27
N ASP A 103 -30.34 -17.75 1.12
CA ASP A 103 -29.51 -18.51 0.18
C ASP A 103 -28.01 -18.12 0.22
N ALA A 104 -27.47 -17.92 1.44
CA ALA A 104 -26.07 -17.54 1.59
C ALA A 104 -25.10 -18.65 1.13
N GLN A 105 -24.12 -18.26 0.32
CA GLN A 105 -23.17 -19.16 -0.35
C GLN A 105 -21.73 -18.96 0.13
N HIS A 106 -21.37 -17.74 0.55
CA HIS A 106 -20.00 -17.36 0.85
C HIS A 106 -19.91 -16.42 2.05
N ALA A 107 -18.79 -16.49 2.79
CA ALA A 107 -18.46 -15.52 3.83
C ALA A 107 -17.01 -15.06 3.71
N PHE A 108 -16.74 -13.78 3.98
CA PHE A 108 -15.41 -13.15 3.95
C PHE A 108 -15.10 -12.47 5.29
N PHE A 109 -13.94 -12.78 5.86
CA PHE A 109 -13.37 -12.10 7.02
C PHE A 109 -11.97 -11.53 6.66
N PRO A 110 -11.60 -10.33 7.17
CA PRO A 110 -12.39 -9.41 7.99
C PRO A 110 -13.35 -8.54 7.16
N ALA A 111 -14.51 -8.19 7.72
CA ALA A 111 -15.54 -7.38 7.06
C ALA A 111 -15.03 -6.00 6.58
N SER A 112 -14.01 -5.44 7.25
CA SER A 112 -13.38 -4.14 6.92
C SER A 112 -12.56 -4.15 5.63
N LYS A 113 -12.21 -5.33 5.11
CA LYS A 113 -11.52 -5.53 3.82
C LYS A 113 -12.40 -6.21 2.77
N ALA A 114 -13.62 -6.61 3.15
CA ALA A 114 -14.56 -7.33 2.30
C ALA A 114 -15.31 -6.35 1.38
N GLU A 115 -15.50 -6.68 0.09
CA GLU A 115 -16.27 -5.84 -0.84
C GLU A 115 -17.79 -6.02 -0.69
N LYS A 116 -18.58 -5.29 -1.47
CA LYS A 116 -20.07 -5.37 -1.41
C LYS A 116 -20.62 -6.62 -2.10
N ARG A 117 -19.95 -7.06 -3.15
CA ARG A 117 -20.20 -8.33 -3.86
C ARG A 117 -19.05 -9.30 -3.59
N TRP A 118 -19.26 -10.59 -3.84
CA TRP A 118 -18.27 -11.62 -3.55
C TRP A 118 -17.18 -11.71 -4.63
N GLU A 119 -17.59 -11.58 -5.88
CA GLU A 119 -16.78 -11.53 -7.09
C GLU A 119 -15.78 -10.36 -7.14
N ASP A 120 -16.04 -9.31 -6.35
CA ASP A 120 -15.17 -8.13 -6.20
C ASP A 120 -14.13 -8.33 -5.08
N CYS A 121 -14.35 -9.26 -4.15
CA CYS A 121 -13.50 -9.43 -2.97
C CYS A 121 -12.09 -9.88 -3.35
N HIS A 122 -11.08 -9.20 -2.79
CA HIS A 122 -9.67 -9.56 -2.95
C HIS A 122 -8.98 -9.67 -1.59
N PHE A 123 -8.10 -10.65 -1.43
CA PHE A 123 -7.08 -10.63 -0.40
C PHE A 123 -5.95 -9.71 -0.89
N ASN A 124 -5.51 -8.75 -0.08
CA ASN A 124 -4.47 -7.78 -0.45
C ASN A 124 -3.58 -7.47 0.76
N VAL A 125 -2.27 -7.61 0.60
CA VAL A 125 -1.28 -7.53 1.70
C VAL A 125 -0.31 -6.34 1.60
N ILE A 126 -0.45 -5.43 0.63
CA ILE A 126 0.33 -4.18 0.63
C ILE A 126 -0.24 -3.13 1.60
N GLY A 127 0.63 -2.26 2.14
CA GLY A 127 0.27 -1.25 3.13
C GLY A 127 0.22 -1.77 4.58
N GLN A 128 1.03 -2.77 4.91
CA GLN A 128 1.21 -3.23 6.29
C GLN A 128 2.02 -2.21 7.11
N VAL A 129 1.60 -1.98 8.36
CA VAL A 129 2.26 -1.08 9.32
C VAL A 129 2.34 -1.82 10.66
N ILE A 130 3.55 -2.10 11.12
CA ILE A 130 3.85 -2.88 12.31
C ILE A 130 4.26 -1.92 13.43
N ASP A 131 3.47 -1.81 14.50
CA ASP A 131 3.94 -1.16 15.73
C ASP A 131 4.85 -2.14 16.48
N ALA A 132 6.12 -1.80 16.67
CA ALA A 132 7.08 -2.65 17.38
C ALA A 132 6.69 -2.94 18.84
N ASN A 133 5.82 -2.11 19.45
CA ASN A 133 5.29 -2.31 20.80
C ASN A 133 4.05 -3.23 20.82
N ALA A 134 3.42 -3.44 19.67
CA ALA A 134 2.24 -4.30 19.48
C ALA A 134 2.32 -5.01 18.11
N PRO A 135 3.38 -5.80 17.84
CA PRO A 135 3.76 -6.20 16.47
C PRO A 135 2.75 -7.12 15.77
N PHE A 136 1.81 -7.66 16.54
CA PHE A 136 0.68 -8.45 16.06
C PHE A 136 -0.53 -7.62 15.58
N ALA A 137 -0.73 -6.40 16.10
CA ALA A 137 -2.04 -5.73 16.08
C ALA A 137 -2.60 -5.51 14.66
N HIS A 138 -1.72 -5.21 13.71
CA HIS A 138 -2.07 -4.98 12.31
C HIS A 138 -2.58 -6.24 11.59
N LEU A 139 -2.19 -7.45 12.03
CA LEU A 139 -2.60 -8.72 11.40
C LEU A 139 -4.11 -8.93 11.44
N SER A 140 -4.82 -8.32 12.40
CA SER A 140 -6.29 -8.28 12.43
C SER A 140 -6.90 -7.79 11.11
N GLY A 141 -6.27 -6.82 10.45
CA GLY A 141 -6.67 -6.29 9.14
C GLY A 141 -6.20 -7.11 7.94
N TYR A 142 -5.42 -8.19 8.15
CA TYR A 142 -4.83 -9.02 7.08
C TYR A 142 -5.04 -10.54 7.28
N ASN A 143 -5.68 -10.97 8.37
CA ASN A 143 -6.01 -12.37 8.66
C ASN A 143 -7.18 -12.86 7.78
N PHE A 144 -6.96 -12.87 6.47
CA PHE A 144 -7.99 -13.22 5.49
C PHE A 144 -8.45 -14.66 5.69
N MET A 145 -9.76 -14.83 5.81
CA MET A 145 -10.43 -16.12 5.85
C MET A 145 -11.69 -16.08 4.98
N THR A 146 -12.01 -17.21 4.33
CA THR A 146 -13.32 -17.37 3.69
C THR A 146 -13.98 -18.70 4.04
N ALA A 147 -15.30 -18.74 3.97
CA ALA A 147 -16.10 -19.95 4.09
C ALA A 147 -17.02 -20.09 2.87
N GLN A 148 -17.40 -21.34 2.57
CA GLN A 148 -18.53 -21.63 1.70
C GLN A 148 -19.65 -22.21 2.56
N THR A 149 -20.88 -21.81 2.27
CA THR A 149 -22.10 -22.21 2.96
C THR A 149 -23.09 -22.80 1.96
N THR A 150 -23.96 -23.68 2.43
CA THR A 150 -25.03 -24.31 1.62
C THR A 150 -26.36 -24.11 2.33
N ALA A 151 -26.78 -22.86 2.44
CA ALA A 151 -28.08 -22.49 2.98
C ALA A 151 -29.21 -22.80 1.97
N SER A 152 -30.42 -22.93 2.48
CA SER A 152 -31.67 -22.90 1.69
C SER A 152 -32.65 -22.03 2.46
N GLY A 153 -33.04 -20.89 1.92
CA GLY A 153 -33.65 -19.84 2.73
C GLY A 153 -32.65 -19.27 3.75
N THR A 154 -33.11 -18.97 4.97
CA THR A 154 -32.33 -18.32 6.03
C THR A 154 -31.70 -19.29 7.05
N GLU A 155 -31.86 -20.60 6.88
CA GLU A 155 -31.38 -21.62 7.84
C GLU A 155 -29.85 -21.81 7.77
N ILE A 156 -29.12 -21.08 8.62
CA ILE A 156 -27.68 -21.22 8.83
C ILE A 156 -27.39 -21.27 10.34
N SER A 157 -26.92 -22.42 10.83
CA SER A 157 -26.50 -22.61 12.22
C SER A 157 -24.98 -22.55 12.43
N GLU A 158 -24.20 -22.94 11.41
CA GLU A 158 -22.75 -23.11 11.50
C GLU A 158 -22.01 -22.55 10.27
N ILE A 159 -20.86 -21.90 10.50
CA ILE A 159 -19.91 -21.48 9.46
C ILE A 159 -18.51 -21.94 9.84
N SER A 160 -17.79 -22.57 8.91
CA SER A 160 -16.40 -23.01 9.10
C SER A 160 -15.46 -22.28 8.15
N PHE A 161 -14.71 -21.32 8.69
CA PHE A 161 -13.75 -20.51 7.93
C PHE A 161 -12.47 -21.27 7.59
N LYS A 162 -11.81 -20.90 6.49
CA LYS A 162 -10.48 -21.38 6.08
C LYS A 162 -9.55 -20.18 5.86
N HIS A 163 -8.34 -20.24 6.39
CA HIS A 163 -7.31 -19.20 6.21
C HIS A 163 -6.86 -19.08 4.75
N LYS A 164 -6.49 -17.86 4.37
CA LYS A 164 -6.05 -17.47 3.02
C LYS A 164 -4.70 -16.75 2.99
N ILE A 165 -4.09 -16.54 4.16
CA ILE A 165 -2.72 -16.02 4.32
C ILE A 165 -1.81 -17.02 5.03
N ALA A 166 -0.50 -16.82 4.90
CA ALA A 166 0.49 -17.24 5.88
C ALA A 166 1.06 -16.02 6.61
N VAL A 167 1.75 -16.24 7.73
CA VAL A 167 2.50 -15.20 8.45
C VAL A 167 3.98 -15.55 8.49
N LEU A 168 4.84 -14.57 8.22
CA LEU A 168 6.28 -14.65 8.47
C LEU A 168 6.61 -13.91 9.77
N LYS A 169 7.20 -14.59 10.76
CA LYS A 169 7.77 -14.01 11.99
C LYS A 169 9.26 -13.78 11.77
N PHE A 170 9.71 -12.57 12.04
CA PHE A 170 11.11 -12.16 12.01
C PHE A 170 11.52 -11.65 13.38
N GLU A 171 12.49 -12.31 14.01
CA GLU A 171 13.18 -11.82 15.20
C GLU A 171 14.50 -11.20 14.73
N VAL A 172 14.68 -9.90 14.95
CA VAL A 172 15.73 -9.10 14.29
C VAL A 172 16.52 -8.29 15.32
N THR A 173 17.84 -8.36 15.20
CA THR A 173 18.80 -7.47 15.85
C THR A 173 19.53 -6.67 14.76
N LEU A 174 19.38 -5.35 14.76
CA LEU A 174 20.19 -4.41 13.97
C LEU A 174 21.52 -4.06 14.69
N PRO A 175 22.49 -3.41 14.02
CA PRO A 175 23.70 -2.91 14.67
C PRO A 175 23.39 -1.85 15.75
N ASP A 176 24.23 -1.78 16.77
CA ASP A 176 24.12 -0.91 17.94
C ASP A 176 23.60 0.52 17.62
N GLY A 177 22.43 0.85 18.19
CA GLY A 177 21.84 2.19 18.12
C GLY A 177 21.06 2.52 16.85
N ILE A 178 20.88 1.59 15.91
CA ILE A 178 20.09 1.77 14.70
C ILE A 178 18.67 1.23 14.92
N VAL A 179 17.66 2.07 14.66
CA VAL A 179 16.24 1.73 14.86
C VAL A 179 15.59 1.35 13.53
N PRO A 180 14.78 0.28 13.42
CA PRO A 180 14.13 -0.09 12.16
C PRO A 180 13.05 0.91 11.73
N LYS A 181 12.97 1.21 10.43
CA LYS A 181 11.88 1.98 9.81
C LYS A 181 11.00 1.16 8.86
N TYR A 182 11.61 0.25 8.09
CA TYR A 182 10.93 -0.55 7.08
C TYR A 182 11.50 -1.97 7.04
N ILE A 183 10.63 -2.96 6.77
CA ILE A 183 11.02 -4.34 6.50
C ILE A 183 10.44 -4.76 5.15
N THR A 184 11.29 -5.31 4.28
CA THR A 184 10.99 -5.57 2.88
C THR A 184 11.42 -6.98 2.51
N LEU A 185 10.47 -7.78 2.05
CA LEU A 185 10.73 -9.04 1.35
C LEU A 185 10.99 -8.71 -0.11
N SER A 186 12.02 -9.28 -0.74
CA SER A 186 12.22 -9.18 -2.19
C SER A 186 12.67 -10.50 -2.81
N THR A 187 12.28 -10.73 -4.05
CA THR A 187 12.64 -11.93 -4.82
C THR A 187 13.17 -11.55 -6.19
N GLN A 188 14.14 -12.32 -6.67
CA GLN A 188 14.64 -12.20 -8.04
C GLN A 188 13.79 -13.01 -9.03
N ASP A 189 13.05 -14.00 -8.53
CA ASP A 189 12.26 -14.97 -9.27
C ASP A 189 11.18 -14.30 -10.13
N ASP A 190 10.99 -14.75 -11.37
CA ASP A 190 10.03 -14.14 -12.31
C ASP A 190 8.55 -14.41 -11.98
N ALA A 191 8.27 -15.29 -11.02
CA ALA A 191 6.95 -15.39 -10.41
C ALA A 191 6.58 -14.15 -9.57
N GLY A 192 7.56 -13.58 -8.84
CA GLY A 192 7.32 -12.54 -7.83
C GLY A 192 6.62 -13.06 -6.56
N ILE A 193 6.48 -12.17 -5.57
CA ILE A 193 5.70 -12.38 -4.34
C ILE A 193 4.23 -12.07 -4.66
N ALA A 194 3.29 -12.92 -4.23
CA ALA A 194 1.86 -12.67 -4.35
C ALA A 194 1.42 -11.55 -3.39
N ILE A 195 0.90 -10.45 -3.93
CA ILE A 195 0.46 -9.26 -3.17
C ILE A 195 -1.04 -8.99 -3.20
N SER A 196 -1.77 -9.50 -4.21
CA SER A 196 -3.24 -9.48 -4.24
C SER A 196 -3.80 -10.69 -5.00
N GLN A 197 -4.99 -11.18 -4.61
CA GLN A 197 -5.65 -12.37 -5.17
C GLN A 197 -7.18 -12.26 -5.04
N LYS A 198 -7.97 -12.65 -6.06
CA LYS A 198 -9.45 -12.71 -5.94
C LYS A 198 -9.89 -13.80 -4.94
N ALA A 199 -10.89 -13.49 -4.12
CA ALA A 199 -11.38 -14.37 -3.07
C ALA A 199 -12.36 -15.45 -3.56
N SER A 200 -12.98 -15.22 -4.72
CA SER A 200 -14.01 -16.07 -5.31
C SER A 200 -13.47 -17.35 -5.96
N ASP A 201 -12.32 -17.25 -6.62
CA ASP A 201 -11.72 -18.31 -7.45
C ASP A 201 -10.20 -18.46 -7.29
N GLU A 202 -9.58 -17.63 -6.43
CA GLU A 202 -8.13 -17.58 -6.19
C GLU A 202 -7.26 -17.29 -7.44
N SER A 203 -7.86 -16.87 -8.56
CA SER A 203 -7.22 -16.95 -9.89
C SER A 203 -6.34 -15.76 -10.27
N ASN A 204 -6.72 -14.54 -9.86
CA ASN A 204 -6.08 -13.31 -10.32
C ASN A 204 -4.96 -12.86 -9.36
N VAL A 205 -3.85 -13.60 -9.37
CA VAL A 205 -2.67 -13.26 -8.55
C VAL A 205 -1.93 -12.07 -9.15
N THR A 206 -1.99 -10.93 -8.47
CA THR A 206 -1.07 -9.80 -8.71
C THR A 206 0.22 -10.09 -7.95
N THR A 207 1.35 -10.10 -8.65
CA THR A 207 2.68 -10.28 -8.04
C THR A 207 3.57 -9.03 -8.18
N ALA A 208 4.52 -8.90 -7.26
CA ALA A 208 5.55 -7.87 -7.27
C ALA A 208 6.91 -8.47 -6.91
N LYS A 209 8.01 -7.86 -7.36
CA LYS A 209 9.36 -8.30 -6.97
C LYS A 209 9.66 -8.03 -5.48
N GLN A 210 8.90 -7.17 -4.80
CA GLN A 210 9.06 -6.86 -3.37
C GLN A 210 7.71 -6.65 -2.67
N LEU A 211 7.70 -6.80 -1.34
CA LEU A 211 6.60 -6.47 -0.43
C LEU A 211 7.19 -5.80 0.82
N THR A 212 6.79 -4.56 1.08
CA THR A 212 7.28 -3.73 2.21
C THR A 212 6.20 -3.53 3.26
N ALA A 213 6.59 -3.64 4.53
CA ALA A 213 5.83 -3.16 5.69
C ALA A 213 6.57 -2.01 6.38
N ALA A 214 5.82 -1.04 6.89
CA ALA A 214 6.34 0.01 7.77
C ALA A 214 6.58 -0.54 9.18
N ILE A 215 7.54 0.03 9.89
CA ILE A 215 7.74 -0.19 11.31
C ILE A 215 7.58 1.15 12.04
N SER A 216 6.66 1.19 12.99
CA SER A 216 6.38 2.33 13.87
C SER A 216 6.66 1.97 15.33
N GLY A 217 6.79 2.97 16.19
CA GLY A 217 6.97 2.77 17.63
C GLY A 217 8.30 2.13 18.08
N ALA A 218 9.15 1.67 17.16
CA ALA A 218 10.44 1.09 17.47
C ALA A 218 11.37 2.08 18.19
N SER A 219 12.12 1.56 19.17
CA SER A 219 13.00 2.33 20.06
C SER A 219 14.29 1.60 20.44
N SER A 220 14.54 0.44 19.81
CA SER A 220 15.75 -0.37 19.95
C SER A 220 16.08 -0.99 18.59
N GLU A 221 17.35 -1.36 18.46
CA GLU A 221 17.94 -2.25 17.47
C GLU A 221 17.33 -3.66 17.46
N ASN A 222 16.72 -4.09 18.57
CA ASN A 222 16.02 -5.37 18.69
C ASN A 222 14.51 -5.21 18.46
N PHE A 223 13.93 -6.01 17.57
CA PHE A 223 12.48 -6.03 17.34
C PHE A 223 11.97 -7.38 16.83
N THR A 224 10.65 -7.57 16.93
CA THR A 224 9.95 -8.67 16.26
C THR A 224 8.96 -8.09 15.25
N ALA A 225 9.00 -8.57 14.02
CA ALA A 225 8.05 -8.22 12.97
C ALA A 225 7.24 -9.43 12.54
N TYR A 226 5.96 -9.21 12.25
CA TYR A 226 5.09 -10.20 11.62
C TYR A 226 4.60 -9.62 10.30
N MET A 227 4.74 -10.37 9.21
CA MET A 227 4.21 -9.98 7.90
C MET A 227 3.19 -11.00 7.42
N ALA A 228 1.97 -10.55 7.14
CA ALA A 228 0.99 -11.32 6.40
C ALA A 228 1.42 -11.42 4.93
N ILE A 229 1.38 -12.63 4.37
CA ILE A 229 1.71 -12.92 2.97
C ILE A 229 0.63 -13.80 2.33
N LEU A 230 0.47 -13.71 1.02
CA LEU A 230 -0.40 -14.62 0.28
C LEU A 230 0.37 -15.91 -0.10
N PRO A 231 -0.32 -17.07 -0.12
CA PRO A 231 0.24 -18.33 -0.59
C PRO A 231 0.90 -18.19 -1.96
N SER A 232 2.15 -18.63 -2.05
CA SER A 232 2.99 -18.44 -3.22
C SER A 232 4.12 -19.47 -3.20
N THR A 233 4.77 -19.68 -4.35
CA THR A 233 5.90 -20.62 -4.48
C THR A 233 7.10 -19.87 -5.03
N LEU A 234 8.13 -19.72 -4.19
CA LEU A 234 9.44 -19.23 -4.62
C LEU A 234 10.24 -20.37 -5.24
N LYS A 235 11.24 -20.03 -6.04
CA LYS A 235 11.97 -20.95 -6.93
C LYS A 235 13.49 -20.82 -6.82
N GLU A 236 13.99 -19.62 -6.56
CA GLU A 236 15.43 -19.37 -6.47
C GLU A 236 15.81 -18.61 -5.20
N LYS A 237 15.29 -17.39 -4.99
CA LYS A 237 15.81 -16.49 -3.95
C LYS A 237 14.74 -15.66 -3.23
N LEU A 238 14.89 -15.58 -1.92
CA LEU A 238 14.25 -14.58 -1.07
C LEU A 238 15.34 -13.75 -0.38
N ALA A 239 15.39 -12.47 -0.67
CA ALA A 239 16.05 -11.49 0.18
C ALA A 239 15.05 -10.93 1.19
N LEU A 240 15.53 -10.71 2.40
CA LEU A 240 14.85 -9.95 3.43
C LEU A 240 15.74 -8.77 3.81
N ALA A 241 15.19 -7.58 3.69
CA ALA A 241 15.88 -6.32 3.90
C ALA A 241 15.21 -5.50 5.01
N VAL A 242 16.00 -4.95 5.92
CA VAL A 242 15.55 -3.99 6.94
C VAL A 242 16.23 -2.65 6.66
N THR A 243 15.45 -1.59 6.55
CA THR A 243 15.97 -0.22 6.41
C THR A 243 16.04 0.43 7.79
N GLY A 244 17.25 0.80 8.20
CA GLY A 244 17.51 1.50 9.45
C GLY A 244 17.09 2.96 9.43
N ASP A 245 17.05 3.60 10.59
CA ASP A 245 16.73 5.01 10.71
C ASP A 245 17.84 5.92 10.18
N ASP A 246 19.07 5.42 10.18
CA ASP A 246 20.26 5.92 9.49
C ASP A 246 20.15 5.88 7.94
N GLY A 247 19.16 5.15 7.40
CA GLY A 247 18.92 4.96 5.97
C GLY A 247 19.81 3.91 5.28
N MET A 248 20.59 3.09 6.01
CA MET A 248 21.19 1.87 5.43
C MET A 248 20.11 0.81 5.18
N VAL A 249 20.31 0.01 4.15
CA VAL A 249 19.62 -1.28 3.98
C VAL A 249 20.54 -2.38 4.46
N TYR A 250 20.04 -3.21 5.37
CA TYR A 250 20.67 -4.43 5.88
C TYR A 250 19.90 -5.61 5.32
N SER A 251 20.53 -6.47 4.50
CA SER A 251 19.81 -7.53 3.80
C SER A 251 20.43 -8.91 3.96
N TYR A 252 19.60 -9.94 4.12
CA TYR A 252 19.99 -11.34 4.14
C TYR A 252 19.30 -12.06 2.98
N THR A 253 20.04 -12.84 2.18
CA THR A 253 19.49 -13.54 1.00
C THR A 253 19.57 -15.05 1.16
N VAL A 254 18.40 -15.68 1.30
CA VAL A 254 18.25 -17.13 1.25
C VAL A 254 18.15 -17.57 -0.21
N SER A 255 18.89 -18.62 -0.58
CA SER A 255 18.76 -19.30 -1.87
C SER A 255 18.20 -20.71 -1.66
N PHE A 256 17.26 -21.13 -2.51
CA PHE A 256 16.56 -22.40 -2.42
C PHE A 256 16.96 -23.34 -3.56
N ASN A 257 16.95 -24.65 -3.31
CA ASN A 257 17.18 -25.68 -4.33
C ASN A 257 15.83 -26.23 -4.82
N GLY A 258 15.12 -25.44 -5.64
CA GLY A 258 13.79 -25.76 -6.16
C GLY A 258 12.64 -25.10 -5.38
N ASP A 259 11.43 -25.48 -5.74
CA ASP A 259 10.18 -24.84 -5.29
C ASP A 259 10.01 -24.84 -3.75
N PHE A 260 9.87 -23.65 -3.16
CA PHE A 260 9.56 -23.42 -1.74
C PHE A 260 8.16 -22.80 -1.59
N PRO A 261 7.14 -23.58 -1.14
CA PRO A 261 5.77 -23.09 -1.03
C PRO A 261 5.45 -22.49 0.35
N TYR A 262 4.79 -21.33 0.33
CA TYR A 262 4.05 -20.79 1.47
C TYR A 262 2.59 -21.29 1.42
N GLU A 263 2.19 -22.11 2.39
CA GLU A 263 0.83 -22.64 2.51
C GLU A 263 -0.03 -21.71 3.39
N ALA A 264 -1.32 -21.57 3.07
CA ALA A 264 -2.26 -20.82 3.90
C ALA A 264 -2.44 -21.46 5.30
N GLY A 265 -2.65 -20.63 6.32
CA GLY A 265 -2.80 -21.09 7.70
C GLY A 265 -1.49 -21.61 8.31
N LYS A 266 -0.34 -21.07 7.91
CA LYS A 266 0.98 -21.38 8.51
C LYS A 266 1.63 -20.13 9.08
N VAL A 267 2.55 -20.37 10.02
CA VAL A 267 3.55 -19.40 10.48
C VAL A 267 4.92 -19.95 10.16
N TYR A 268 5.79 -19.11 9.58
CA TYR A 268 7.19 -19.42 9.31
C TYR A 268 8.05 -18.46 10.13
N ASN A 269 9.04 -18.96 10.86
CA ASN A 269 9.84 -18.17 11.80
C ASN A 269 11.30 -18.06 11.31
N SER A 270 11.93 -16.90 11.47
CA SER A 270 13.36 -16.67 11.21
C SER A 270 13.98 -15.70 12.22
N GLU A 271 15.18 -16.03 12.68
CA GLU A 271 16.03 -15.21 13.56
C GLU A 271 17.17 -14.59 12.72
N LEU A 272 17.47 -13.30 12.94
CA LEU A 272 18.26 -12.47 12.02
C LEU A 272 19.14 -11.47 12.79
N THR A 273 20.47 -11.65 12.73
CA THR A 273 21.42 -10.78 13.45
C THR A 273 22.32 -10.03 12.48
N PHE A 274 22.19 -8.70 12.45
CA PHE A 274 23.05 -7.79 11.68
C PHE A 274 24.09 -7.15 12.61
N GLY A 275 25.37 -7.10 12.20
CA GLY A 275 26.48 -6.58 13.02
C GLY A 275 27.34 -7.64 13.73
N GLY A 276 27.00 -8.93 13.62
CA GLY A 276 27.80 -10.03 14.17
C GLY A 276 29.12 -10.30 13.42
N ILE A 277 30.05 -11.01 14.07
CA ILE A 277 31.38 -11.36 13.50
C ILE A 277 31.27 -12.34 12.32
N GLU A 278 30.25 -13.21 12.28
CA GLU A 278 29.97 -14.08 11.15
C GLU A 278 29.18 -13.31 10.07
N GLY A 279 29.91 -12.62 9.19
CA GLY A 279 29.35 -11.83 8.09
C GLY A 279 28.62 -12.69 7.06
N GLY A 280 27.29 -12.77 7.18
CA GLY A 280 26.38 -13.41 6.21
C GLY A 280 25.36 -12.46 5.58
N TYR A 281 25.37 -11.17 5.93
CA TYR A 281 24.45 -10.15 5.43
C TYR A 281 25.14 -9.17 4.47
N GLY A 282 24.36 -8.62 3.54
CA GLY A 282 24.76 -7.54 2.64
C GLY A 282 24.33 -6.16 3.13
N THR A 283 24.95 -5.14 2.56
CA THR A 283 24.60 -3.73 2.74
C THR A 283 24.53 -3.03 1.38
N ALA A 284 23.68 -2.01 1.28
CA ALA A 284 23.53 -1.22 0.05
C ALA A 284 24.82 -0.49 -0.36
N ALA A 285 25.07 -0.41 -1.67
CA ALA A 285 26.19 0.32 -2.24
C ALA A 285 26.01 1.84 -2.10
N ILE A 286 27.06 2.57 -1.70
CA ILE A 286 26.97 4.00 -1.38
C ILE A 286 27.07 4.85 -2.65
N PHE A 287 26.08 5.72 -2.86
CA PHE A 287 26.06 6.75 -3.89
C PHE A 287 26.29 8.12 -3.23
N ASP A 288 27.54 8.56 -3.20
CA ASP A 288 27.98 9.86 -2.68
C ASP A 288 28.31 10.86 -3.81
N ASN A 289 28.92 11.99 -3.46
CA ASN A 289 29.32 13.04 -4.42
C ASN A 289 30.49 12.61 -5.33
N ASP A 290 31.35 11.72 -4.84
CA ASP A 290 32.64 11.33 -5.46
C ASP A 290 32.48 10.14 -6.43
N VAL A 291 31.31 9.51 -6.50
CA VAL A 291 31.00 8.46 -7.49
C VAL A 291 31.19 8.99 -8.92
N ILE A 292 32.07 8.31 -9.65
CA ILE A 292 32.39 8.54 -11.07
C ILE A 292 31.54 7.60 -11.94
N GLY A 293 30.95 8.12 -13.01
CA GLY A 293 30.22 7.31 -13.99
C GLY A 293 31.12 6.31 -14.73
N ASN A 294 30.74 5.03 -14.76
CA ASN A 294 31.43 4.00 -15.54
C ASN A 294 30.55 3.48 -16.69
N THR A 295 31.17 3.25 -17.86
CA THR A 295 30.45 2.83 -19.06
C THR A 295 30.11 1.34 -19.03
N TRP A 296 28.90 0.99 -19.49
CA TRP A 296 28.62 -0.39 -19.90
C TRP A 296 29.47 -0.78 -21.10
N ASN A 297 29.87 -2.05 -21.16
CA ASN A 297 30.30 -2.66 -22.41
C ASN A 297 29.14 -2.61 -23.43
N GLN A 298 29.40 -2.06 -24.61
CA GLN A 298 28.41 -1.84 -25.68
C GLN A 298 28.30 -3.03 -26.67
N SER A 299 28.87 -4.19 -26.32
CA SER A 299 28.67 -5.43 -27.09
C SER A 299 27.21 -5.93 -27.05
N ASP A 300 26.90 -6.88 -27.92
CA ASP A 300 25.74 -7.78 -27.79
C ASP A 300 24.36 -7.10 -27.68
N ASN A 301 24.21 -5.91 -28.28
CA ASN A 301 22.97 -5.12 -28.32
C ASN A 301 22.37 -4.80 -26.93
N LYS A 302 23.17 -4.67 -25.87
CA LYS A 302 22.67 -4.41 -24.51
C LYS A 302 21.65 -3.26 -24.44
N GLY A 303 20.63 -3.47 -23.62
CA GLY A 303 19.49 -2.58 -23.48
C GLY A 303 18.47 -2.63 -24.62
N SER A 304 18.56 -3.55 -25.60
CA SER A 304 17.60 -3.60 -26.72
C SER A 304 16.27 -4.31 -26.42
N THR A 305 16.20 -5.11 -25.36
CA THR A 305 15.02 -5.90 -24.97
C THR A 305 14.93 -5.99 -23.44
N LYS A 306 13.76 -6.37 -22.91
CA LYS A 306 13.59 -6.62 -21.46
C LYS A 306 14.51 -7.73 -20.93
N ASP A 307 14.79 -8.74 -21.77
CA ASP A 307 15.61 -9.90 -21.42
C ASP A 307 17.13 -9.64 -21.54
N ASN A 308 17.52 -8.56 -22.22
CA ASN A 308 18.91 -8.09 -22.34
C ASN A 308 18.99 -6.59 -22.02
N PRO A 309 18.73 -6.17 -20.76
CA PRO A 309 18.74 -4.78 -20.35
C PRO A 309 20.17 -4.27 -20.07
N TYR A 310 20.32 -2.97 -19.88
CA TYR A 310 21.47 -2.41 -19.18
C TYR A 310 21.36 -2.71 -17.68
N LEU A 311 22.22 -3.59 -17.17
CA LEU A 311 22.28 -3.93 -15.74
C LEU A 311 22.99 -2.83 -14.96
N ILE A 312 22.32 -2.29 -13.94
CA ILE A 312 22.89 -1.34 -12.99
C ILE A 312 23.47 -2.16 -11.84
N GLU A 313 24.65 -2.72 -12.12
CA GLU A 313 25.48 -3.53 -11.20
C GLU A 313 26.29 -2.68 -10.21
N SER A 314 26.27 -1.35 -10.33
CA SER A 314 27.05 -0.44 -9.49
C SER A 314 26.44 0.96 -9.43
N VAL A 315 26.84 1.73 -8.43
CA VAL A 315 26.55 3.17 -8.33
C VAL A 315 27.16 3.98 -9.49
N GLY A 316 28.27 3.51 -10.07
CA GLY A 316 28.88 4.11 -11.25
C GLY A 316 28.05 3.92 -12.52
N HIS A 317 27.35 2.79 -12.67
CA HIS A 317 26.39 2.59 -13.77
C HIS A 317 25.17 3.52 -13.64
N LEU A 318 24.68 3.73 -12.41
CA LEU A 318 23.61 4.70 -12.12
C LEU A 318 24.06 6.14 -12.39
N LYS A 319 25.25 6.52 -11.92
CA LYS A 319 25.86 7.83 -12.16
C LYS A 319 26.02 8.10 -13.66
N TYR A 320 26.54 7.13 -14.41
CA TYR A 320 26.67 7.22 -15.86
C TYR A 320 25.32 7.42 -16.55
N LEU A 321 24.26 6.72 -16.12
CA LEU A 321 22.90 6.95 -16.67
C LEU A 321 22.46 8.41 -16.50
N ILE A 322 22.61 8.96 -15.28
CA ILE A 322 22.24 10.34 -14.96
C ILE A 322 23.02 11.32 -15.84
N GLU A 323 24.35 11.18 -15.90
CA GLU A 323 25.23 12.01 -16.72
C GLU A 323 24.89 11.94 -18.22
N GLN A 324 24.55 10.75 -18.74
CA GLN A 324 24.20 10.58 -20.14
C GLN A 324 22.83 11.19 -20.49
N VAL A 325 21.83 11.06 -19.61
CA VAL A 325 20.52 11.72 -19.80
C VAL A 325 20.66 13.24 -19.66
N GLU A 326 21.48 13.71 -18.72
CA GLU A 326 21.80 15.13 -18.59
C GLU A 326 22.52 15.70 -19.82
N ALA A 327 23.37 14.89 -20.48
CA ALA A 327 23.99 15.21 -21.76
C ALA A 327 23.03 15.06 -22.98
N GLY A 328 21.75 14.76 -22.75
CA GLY A 328 20.70 14.72 -23.78
C GLY A 328 20.45 13.35 -24.42
N LYS A 329 21.04 12.26 -23.93
CA LYS A 329 20.68 10.90 -24.39
C LYS A 329 19.37 10.47 -23.73
N THR A 330 18.28 10.48 -24.49
CA THR A 330 16.95 10.16 -23.98
C THR A 330 16.71 8.67 -23.70
N TYR A 331 17.48 7.76 -24.33
CA TYR A 331 17.32 6.30 -24.21
C TYR A 331 15.94 5.74 -24.60
N VAL A 332 15.27 6.35 -25.60
CA VAL A 332 14.04 5.81 -26.23
C VAL A 332 14.21 4.33 -26.59
N ASP A 333 13.21 3.53 -26.23
CA ASP A 333 13.12 2.08 -26.48
C ASP A 333 14.33 1.26 -25.95
N LYS A 334 15.00 1.76 -24.92
CA LYS A 334 15.99 1.00 -24.15
C LYS A 334 15.42 0.46 -22.85
N PHE A 335 16.08 -0.55 -22.30
CA PHE A 335 15.70 -1.25 -21.08
C PHE A 335 16.85 -1.20 -20.08
N PHE A 336 16.52 -0.92 -18.81
CA PHE A 336 17.44 -0.87 -17.67
C PHE A 336 16.91 -1.77 -16.55
N LYS A 337 17.81 -2.34 -15.76
CA LYS A 337 17.46 -3.14 -14.58
C LYS A 337 18.44 -2.92 -13.43
N LEU A 338 17.95 -2.64 -12.22
CA LEU A 338 18.78 -2.67 -11.00
C LEU A 338 19.12 -4.12 -10.62
N THR A 339 20.35 -4.32 -10.13
CA THR A 339 20.85 -5.64 -9.65
C THR A 339 21.60 -5.52 -8.32
N THR A 340 21.46 -4.39 -7.63
CA THR A 340 22.06 -4.13 -6.31
C THR A 340 21.26 -3.04 -5.59
N ASP A 341 21.23 -3.11 -4.26
CA ASP A 341 20.64 -2.05 -3.43
C ASP A 341 21.59 -0.85 -3.35
N ILE A 342 21.07 0.38 -3.36
CA ILE A 342 21.86 1.62 -3.42
C ILE A 342 21.40 2.59 -2.33
N LYS A 343 22.32 3.10 -1.50
CA LYS A 343 22.04 4.21 -0.56
C LYS A 343 22.58 5.52 -1.12
N VAL A 344 21.70 6.49 -1.36
CA VAL A 344 22.10 7.85 -1.73
C VAL A 344 22.49 8.63 -0.47
N THR A 345 23.76 9.05 -0.42
CA THR A 345 24.33 9.90 0.63
C THR A 345 24.89 11.22 0.09
N ALA A 346 24.81 11.45 -1.23
CA ALA A 346 25.18 12.71 -1.87
C ALA A 346 24.41 13.92 -1.28
N ASP A 347 25.06 15.09 -1.25
CA ASP A 347 24.46 16.32 -0.70
C ASP A 347 23.33 16.87 -1.56
N THR A 348 23.33 16.55 -2.85
CA THR A 348 22.29 16.88 -3.81
C THR A 348 22.12 15.73 -4.79
N TRP A 349 20.87 15.36 -5.04
CA TRP A 349 20.48 14.33 -5.98
C TRP A 349 20.13 14.97 -7.33
N THR A 350 20.68 14.42 -8.42
CA THR A 350 20.30 14.77 -9.79
C THR A 350 19.38 13.66 -10.33
N PRO A 351 18.06 13.92 -10.50
CA PRO A 351 17.12 12.93 -11.03
C PRO A 351 17.48 12.44 -12.44
N ILE A 352 17.12 11.20 -12.74
CA ILE A 352 17.20 10.65 -14.09
C ILE A 352 16.18 11.42 -14.97
N GLY A 353 16.71 12.30 -15.82
CA GLY A 353 15.94 13.25 -16.63
C GLY A 353 15.47 14.46 -15.82
N ILE A 354 16.07 15.64 -16.02
CA ILE A 354 15.86 16.81 -15.14
C ILE A 354 14.81 17.82 -15.65
N SER A 355 14.50 17.78 -16.94
CA SER A 355 13.53 18.68 -17.59
C SER A 355 13.03 18.12 -18.93
N SER A 356 12.04 18.77 -19.53
CA SER A 356 11.55 18.43 -20.87
C SER A 356 12.57 18.60 -22.00
N ALA A 357 13.67 19.35 -21.76
CA ALA A 357 14.80 19.46 -22.68
C ALA A 357 15.86 18.36 -22.49
N LYS A 358 15.86 17.70 -21.32
CA LYS A 358 16.73 16.58 -20.95
C LYS A 358 15.89 15.43 -20.35
N PRO A 359 14.97 14.81 -21.12
CA PRO A 359 14.03 13.82 -20.60
C PRO A 359 14.64 12.41 -20.58
N PHE A 360 14.11 11.53 -19.73
CA PHE A 360 14.32 10.09 -19.86
C PHE A 360 13.15 9.43 -20.62
N SER A 361 13.48 8.48 -21.49
CA SER A 361 12.55 7.80 -22.41
C SER A 361 12.74 6.27 -22.45
N GLY A 362 13.53 5.70 -21.54
CA GLY A 362 13.75 4.27 -21.41
C GLY A 362 12.77 3.57 -20.47
N ASN A 363 12.70 2.24 -20.59
CA ASN A 363 12.03 1.33 -19.67
C ASN A 363 12.98 0.98 -18.52
N PHE A 364 12.46 0.79 -17.31
CA PHE A 364 13.30 0.57 -16.12
C PHE A 364 12.63 -0.40 -15.14
N ASP A 365 13.31 -1.52 -14.86
CA ASP A 365 12.96 -2.51 -13.82
C ASP A 365 13.77 -2.26 -12.54
N GLY A 366 13.10 -2.05 -11.42
CA GLY A 366 13.72 -1.97 -10.10
C GLY A 366 14.29 -3.31 -9.63
N GLY A 367 13.96 -4.41 -10.29
CA GLY A 367 14.66 -5.70 -10.15
C GLY A 367 14.57 -6.35 -8.78
N GLY A 368 13.69 -5.89 -7.89
CA GLY A 368 13.64 -6.34 -6.51
C GLY A 368 14.65 -5.65 -5.58
N HIS A 369 15.22 -4.51 -6.00
CA HIS A 369 16.25 -3.76 -5.29
C HIS A 369 15.79 -2.39 -4.79
N THR A 370 16.39 -1.99 -3.66
CA THR A 370 15.99 -0.80 -2.89
C THR A 370 16.96 0.36 -3.10
N ILE A 371 16.43 1.56 -3.34
CA ILE A 371 17.18 2.82 -3.34
C ILE A 371 16.87 3.58 -2.05
N SER A 372 17.81 3.66 -1.10
CA SER A 372 17.60 4.24 0.23
C SER A 372 18.36 5.57 0.44
N GLY A 373 18.21 6.17 1.62
CA GLY A 373 19.00 7.32 2.06
C GLY A 373 18.31 8.67 1.87
N GLU A 374 18.92 9.60 1.14
CA GLU A 374 18.49 11.00 1.05
C GLU A 374 18.45 11.50 -0.41
N LEU A 375 17.26 11.88 -0.89
CA LEU A 375 17.06 12.55 -2.17
C LEU A 375 16.82 14.04 -1.92
N LYS A 376 17.88 14.85 -2.00
CA LYS A 376 17.87 16.30 -1.71
C LYS A 376 17.99 17.14 -2.97
N GLY A 377 17.22 18.22 -3.08
CA GLY A 377 17.34 19.16 -4.19
C GLY A 377 16.56 20.46 -4.01
N SER A 378 16.76 21.39 -4.94
CA SER A 378 16.00 22.64 -5.01
C SER A 378 15.71 23.02 -6.47
N PHE A 379 14.63 23.77 -6.67
CA PHE A 379 14.20 24.24 -7.97
C PHE A 379 15.26 25.12 -8.65
N SER A 380 15.49 24.88 -9.94
CA SER A 380 16.26 25.76 -10.80
C SER A 380 15.65 25.84 -12.21
N ASN A 381 16.19 26.72 -13.06
CA ASN A 381 15.78 26.80 -14.46
C ASN A 381 16.11 25.55 -15.28
N ASP A 382 17.01 24.69 -14.79
CA ASP A 382 17.39 23.42 -15.44
C ASP A 382 16.76 22.19 -14.77
N LEU A 383 16.56 22.24 -13.44
CA LEU A 383 15.96 21.18 -12.63
C LEU A 383 14.56 21.61 -12.14
N LYS A 384 13.53 21.17 -12.88
CA LYS A 384 12.13 21.60 -12.68
C LYS A 384 11.22 20.53 -12.08
N TYR A 385 11.71 19.29 -12.03
CA TYR A 385 10.95 18.10 -11.62
C TYR A 385 11.84 17.22 -10.76
N PHE A 386 11.29 16.62 -9.70
CA PHE A 386 12.10 15.93 -8.69
C PHE A 386 11.54 14.59 -8.24
N GLY A 387 12.45 13.67 -7.97
CA GLY A 387 12.22 12.26 -7.64
C GLY A 387 13.44 11.43 -8.05
N PHE A 388 13.35 10.10 -7.99
CA PHE A 388 14.39 9.26 -8.61
C PHE A 388 14.48 9.52 -10.13
N PHE A 389 13.33 9.57 -10.81
CA PHE A 389 13.17 10.17 -12.14
C PHE A 389 12.61 11.58 -11.99
N GLY A 390 13.14 12.56 -12.73
CA GLY A 390 12.59 13.92 -12.73
C GLY A 390 11.48 14.06 -13.77
N TYR A 391 11.81 13.92 -15.05
CA TYR A 391 10.91 14.10 -16.18
C TYR A 391 10.99 12.94 -17.18
N LEU A 392 9.87 12.21 -17.29
CA LEU A 392 9.67 11.09 -18.20
C LEU A 392 8.81 11.49 -19.40
N THR A 393 9.23 11.10 -20.61
CA THR A 393 8.38 11.19 -21.80
C THR A 393 8.74 10.13 -22.82
N THR A 394 7.79 9.73 -23.66
CA THR A 394 8.02 8.80 -24.77
C THR A 394 6.97 8.96 -25.87
N THR A 395 7.35 8.61 -27.10
CA THR A 395 6.45 8.41 -28.25
C THR A 395 6.08 6.93 -28.46
N SER A 396 6.81 6.00 -27.84
CA SER A 396 6.55 4.55 -27.80
C SER A 396 5.85 4.16 -26.49
N SER A 397 5.86 2.88 -26.09
CA SER A 397 5.41 2.44 -24.76
C SER A 397 6.57 2.52 -23.76
N MET A 398 6.33 3.02 -22.55
CA MET A 398 7.31 3.03 -21.46
C MET A 398 6.76 2.26 -20.26
N LEU A 399 7.57 1.35 -19.73
CA LEU A 399 7.32 0.60 -18.51
C LEU A 399 8.33 1.02 -17.42
N ILE A 400 7.82 1.52 -16.29
CA ILE A 400 8.59 1.77 -15.08
C ILE A 400 8.04 0.83 -14.01
N GLU A 401 8.83 -0.16 -13.59
CA GLU A 401 8.34 -1.27 -12.79
C GLU A 401 9.21 -1.57 -11.57
N ASN A 402 8.59 -2.09 -10.51
CA ASN A 402 9.25 -2.63 -9.32
C ASN A 402 10.20 -1.65 -8.58
N ILE A 403 10.10 -0.33 -8.78
CA ILE A 403 10.99 0.66 -8.16
C ILE A 403 10.65 0.82 -6.67
N HIS A 404 11.60 0.56 -5.78
CA HIS A 404 11.42 0.70 -4.33
C HIS A 404 12.36 1.77 -3.78
N ILE A 405 11.78 2.90 -3.36
CA ILE A 405 12.50 4.02 -2.72
C ILE A 405 12.28 3.94 -1.20
N ALA A 406 13.37 3.90 -0.45
CA ALA A 406 13.42 3.85 1.03
C ALA A 406 14.23 5.04 1.57
N ALA A 407 13.88 6.24 1.13
CA ALA A 407 14.67 7.46 1.27
C ALA A 407 13.81 8.64 1.71
N ASN A 408 14.41 9.60 2.43
CA ASN A 408 13.78 10.90 2.64
C ASN A 408 13.91 11.77 1.39
N VAL A 409 12.89 12.57 1.09
CA VAL A 409 12.85 13.47 -0.07
C VAL A 409 12.75 14.91 0.41
N THR A 410 13.82 15.68 0.25
CA THR A 410 13.82 17.11 0.59
C THR A 410 13.85 17.93 -0.69
N TRP A 411 12.78 18.69 -0.95
CA TRP A 411 12.68 19.58 -2.09
C TRP A 411 12.24 20.98 -1.69
N SER A 412 12.82 21.98 -2.35
CA SER A 412 12.43 23.38 -2.15
C SER A 412 12.17 24.07 -3.48
N PHE A 413 10.98 24.66 -3.63
CA PHE A 413 10.65 25.57 -4.72
C PHE A 413 11.30 26.95 -4.46
N ALA A 414 12.63 26.98 -4.37
CA ALA A 414 13.43 28.15 -4.05
C ALA A 414 13.10 29.30 -5.01
N SER A 415 12.79 30.48 -4.44
CA SER A 415 12.07 31.60 -5.06
C SER A 415 12.47 31.89 -6.52
N PRO A 416 11.70 31.42 -7.51
CA PRO A 416 11.97 31.71 -8.91
C PRO A 416 11.54 33.14 -9.25
N GLU A 417 12.33 33.82 -10.08
CA GLU A 417 12.00 35.17 -10.54
C GLU A 417 10.87 35.17 -11.58
N GLY A 418 10.01 36.19 -11.52
CA GLY A 418 8.90 36.39 -12.44
C GLY A 418 7.67 35.52 -12.14
N THR A 419 6.92 35.18 -13.19
CA THR A 419 5.71 34.35 -13.12
C THR A 419 5.79 33.20 -14.13
N SER A 420 5.11 32.10 -13.82
CA SER A 420 5.04 30.94 -14.72
C SER A 420 3.79 30.13 -14.42
N THR A 421 3.07 29.69 -15.45
CA THR A 421 1.91 28.79 -15.36
C THR A 421 2.28 27.32 -15.59
N SER A 422 3.58 26.99 -15.50
CA SER A 422 4.07 25.63 -15.75
C SER A 422 3.62 24.65 -14.67
N TYR A 423 3.40 23.40 -15.10
CA TYR A 423 3.22 22.26 -14.21
C TYR A 423 4.58 21.87 -13.62
N PHE A 424 4.71 21.82 -12.30
CA PHE A 424 5.91 21.37 -11.59
C PHE A 424 5.57 20.16 -10.73
N GLY A 425 6.38 19.11 -10.83
CA GLY A 425 6.05 17.80 -10.28
C GLY A 425 7.15 17.27 -9.37
N VAL A 426 6.76 16.86 -8.17
CA VAL A 426 7.64 16.23 -7.17
C VAL A 426 7.00 14.94 -6.69
N GLY A 427 7.73 13.83 -6.80
CA GLY A 427 7.34 12.57 -6.18
C GLY A 427 8.55 11.73 -5.80
N GLY A 428 8.38 10.73 -4.92
CA GLY A 428 9.51 9.89 -4.50
C GLY A 428 10.14 9.13 -5.68
N VAL A 429 9.29 8.61 -6.58
CA VAL A 429 9.73 7.84 -7.75
C VAL A 429 9.83 8.71 -9.00
N ILE A 430 8.80 9.52 -9.30
CA ILE A 430 8.69 10.30 -10.55
C ILE A 430 8.24 11.73 -10.25
N GLY A 431 8.99 12.73 -10.69
CA GLY A 431 8.52 14.12 -10.69
C GLY A 431 7.37 14.34 -11.65
N ASN A 432 7.57 14.05 -12.94
CA ASN A 432 6.57 14.24 -13.99
C ASN A 432 6.67 13.15 -15.08
N GLY A 433 5.53 12.57 -15.47
CA GLY A 433 5.40 11.66 -16.62
C GLY A 433 4.26 12.06 -17.55
N SER A 434 4.50 13.02 -18.45
CA SER A 434 3.44 13.72 -19.20
C SER A 434 2.97 13.03 -20.49
N THR A 435 2.87 11.71 -20.53
CA THR A 435 2.29 10.98 -21.67
C THR A 435 1.46 9.77 -21.26
N GLN A 436 0.35 9.54 -21.96
CA GLN A 436 -0.56 8.40 -21.72
C GLN A 436 0.10 7.04 -21.94
N LYS A 437 1.26 6.99 -22.60
CA LYS A 437 2.00 5.75 -22.93
C LYS A 437 2.95 5.28 -21.83
N ILE A 438 3.03 5.99 -20.71
CA ILE A 438 3.74 5.52 -19.51
C ILE A 438 2.82 4.58 -18.73
N THR A 439 3.33 3.41 -18.38
CA THR A 439 2.77 2.52 -17.36
C THR A 439 3.76 2.43 -16.20
N VAL A 440 3.30 2.78 -15.00
CA VAL A 440 4.06 2.59 -13.75
C VAL A 440 3.42 1.44 -12.97
N HIS A 441 4.18 0.44 -12.52
CA HIS A 441 3.59 -0.60 -11.66
C HIS A 441 4.51 -1.17 -10.59
N ASN A 442 3.89 -1.63 -9.50
CA ASN A 442 4.57 -2.26 -8.36
C ASN A 442 5.67 -1.34 -7.75
N CYS A 443 5.47 -0.02 -7.79
CA CYS A 443 6.44 0.95 -7.28
C CYS A 443 6.07 1.40 -5.86
N THR A 444 7.07 1.50 -5.00
CA THR A 444 6.90 1.85 -3.58
C THR A 444 7.74 3.06 -3.20
N MET A 445 7.16 3.97 -2.44
CA MET A 445 7.87 5.04 -1.73
C MET A 445 7.71 4.85 -0.22
N SER A 446 8.83 4.85 0.48
CA SER A 446 8.90 4.75 1.94
C SER A 446 9.89 5.78 2.48
N GLY A 447 9.41 6.73 3.28
CA GLY A 447 10.26 7.77 3.87
C GLY A 447 9.51 9.03 4.30
N GLU A 448 10.25 10.09 4.61
CA GLU A 448 9.71 11.42 4.88
C GLU A 448 9.97 12.39 3.72
N MET A 449 8.90 12.90 3.11
CA MET A 449 8.94 14.01 2.18
C MET A 449 8.82 15.34 2.93
N LYS A 450 9.67 16.31 2.58
CA LYS A 450 9.69 17.70 3.07
C LYS A 450 9.73 18.64 1.89
N ILE A 451 8.56 19.18 1.52
CA ILE A 451 8.38 19.99 0.31
C ILE A 451 8.04 21.43 0.70
N SER A 452 8.90 22.38 0.34
CA SER A 452 8.88 23.74 0.93
C SER A 452 8.98 24.87 -0.09
N ASN A 453 8.69 26.10 0.35
CA ASN A 453 8.87 27.36 -0.39
C ASN A 453 8.03 27.43 -1.67
N GLY A 454 8.31 28.42 -2.53
CA GLY A 454 7.56 28.73 -3.73
C GLY A 454 7.06 30.17 -3.74
N SER A 455 6.21 30.50 -4.70
CA SER A 455 5.69 31.86 -4.89
C SER A 455 4.26 31.84 -5.41
N LEU A 456 3.42 32.71 -4.88
CA LEU A 456 2.05 32.93 -5.36
C LEU A 456 1.97 33.34 -6.84
N GLY A 457 3.06 33.89 -7.40
CA GLY A 457 3.15 34.20 -8.83
C GLY A 457 3.51 33.01 -9.73
N TYR A 458 3.81 31.83 -9.17
CA TYR A 458 4.59 30.82 -9.88
C TYR A 458 4.10 29.37 -9.64
N GLY A 459 3.67 28.74 -10.74
CA GLY A 459 3.59 27.29 -10.88
C GLY A 459 2.31 26.64 -10.37
N ASN A 460 1.90 25.60 -11.09
CA ASN A 460 0.97 24.61 -10.58
C ASN A 460 1.82 23.50 -9.96
N LEU A 461 1.79 23.37 -8.64
CA LEU A 461 2.65 22.48 -7.86
C LEU A 461 1.92 21.15 -7.61
N TYR A 462 2.50 20.04 -8.06
CA TYR A 462 1.96 18.69 -7.91
C TYR A 462 2.92 17.84 -7.10
N ILE A 463 2.47 17.40 -5.92
CA ILE A 463 3.24 16.68 -4.93
C ILE A 463 2.56 15.33 -4.68
N GLY A 464 3.21 14.23 -4.96
CA GLY A 464 2.68 12.89 -4.69
C GLY A 464 3.71 11.97 -4.06
N GLY A 465 3.29 11.01 -3.21
CA GLY A 465 4.23 10.04 -2.63
C GLY A 465 5.04 9.30 -3.69
N ILE A 466 4.39 8.86 -4.78
CA ILE A 466 5.04 8.14 -5.89
C ILE A 466 5.32 9.09 -7.06
N ILE A 467 4.31 9.86 -7.49
CA ILE A 467 4.33 10.63 -8.73
C ILE A 467 3.87 12.08 -8.46
N GLY A 468 4.64 13.08 -8.87
CA GLY A 468 4.16 14.47 -8.87
C GLY A 468 3.01 14.66 -9.85
N TYR A 469 3.30 14.67 -11.14
CA TYR A 469 2.32 14.85 -12.22
C TYR A 469 2.37 13.70 -13.23
N THR A 470 1.24 13.21 -13.74
CA THR A 470 1.25 12.31 -14.91
C THR A 470 -0.03 12.35 -15.75
N THR A 471 0.03 11.81 -16.96
CA THR A 471 -1.16 11.37 -17.72
C THR A 471 -1.14 9.88 -18.07
N GLY A 472 -0.16 9.13 -17.54
CA GLY A 472 0.00 7.68 -17.72
C GLY A 472 -1.00 6.85 -16.90
N THR A 473 -0.85 5.54 -17.02
CA THR A 473 -1.51 4.53 -16.16
C THR A 473 -0.57 4.18 -15.00
N PHE A 474 -1.10 4.01 -13.78
CA PHE A 474 -0.29 3.49 -12.68
C PHE A 474 -1.05 2.50 -11.79
N LYS A 475 -0.39 1.40 -11.42
CA LYS A 475 -1.03 0.20 -10.86
C LYS A 475 -0.22 -0.43 -9.71
N ASN A 476 -0.91 -0.83 -8.63
CA ASN A 476 -0.32 -1.52 -7.47
C ASN A 476 0.81 -0.72 -6.78
N CYS A 477 0.80 0.62 -6.86
CA CYS A 477 1.84 1.44 -6.23
C CYS A 477 1.48 1.76 -4.76
N SER A 478 2.47 1.83 -3.88
CA SER A 478 2.23 2.09 -2.45
C SER A 478 3.12 3.18 -1.86
N ALA A 479 2.54 4.07 -1.05
CA ALA A 479 3.28 5.13 -0.37
C ALA A 479 3.14 5.02 1.14
N ILE A 480 4.27 5.14 1.83
CA ILE A 480 4.42 4.88 3.26
C ILE A 480 5.27 5.99 3.90
N GLY A 481 4.84 6.50 5.05
CA GLY A 481 5.62 7.46 5.86
C GLY A 481 4.94 8.81 5.99
N LYS A 482 5.63 9.89 5.61
CA LYS A 482 5.18 11.28 5.85
C LYS A 482 5.30 12.16 4.62
N ILE A 483 4.32 13.01 4.37
CA ILE A 483 4.35 14.04 3.33
C ILE A 483 4.08 15.40 3.96
N ASN A 484 5.15 16.10 4.35
CA ASN A 484 5.07 17.43 4.95
C ASN A 484 5.19 18.49 3.85
N VAL A 485 4.20 19.39 3.75
CA VAL A 485 4.12 20.40 2.70
C VAL A 485 3.97 21.80 3.29
N SER A 486 4.90 22.69 2.94
CA SER A 486 4.95 24.11 3.32
C SER A 486 5.21 25.00 2.10
N CYS A 487 4.56 24.69 0.98
CA CYS A 487 4.78 25.36 -0.30
C CYS A 487 3.71 26.41 -0.66
N LYS A 488 4.09 27.32 -1.58
CA LYS A 488 3.20 28.36 -2.13
C LYS A 488 3.26 28.35 -3.66
N GLY A 489 2.11 28.43 -4.33
CA GLY A 489 2.03 28.37 -5.79
C GLY A 489 0.86 29.14 -6.39
N GLN A 490 0.63 28.99 -7.69
CA GLN A 490 -0.65 29.38 -8.31
C GLN A 490 -1.75 28.36 -7.96
N MET A 491 -1.42 27.07 -8.05
CA MET A 491 -2.23 25.93 -7.61
C MET A 491 -1.33 24.95 -6.85
N VAL A 492 -1.88 24.25 -5.85
CA VAL A 492 -1.14 23.30 -5.01
C VAL A 492 -1.98 22.03 -4.86
N MET A 493 -1.49 20.92 -5.42
CA MET A 493 -2.17 19.62 -5.45
C MET A 493 -1.30 18.55 -4.79
N ILE A 494 -1.82 17.91 -3.75
CA ILE A 494 -1.06 17.03 -2.84
C ILE A 494 -1.77 15.68 -2.75
N GLY A 495 -1.08 14.59 -3.11
CA GLY A 495 -1.61 13.24 -3.01
C GLY A 495 -0.73 12.30 -2.20
N GLY A 496 -1.33 11.33 -1.50
CA GLY A 496 -0.57 10.23 -0.91
C GLY A 496 0.17 9.40 -1.98
N ILE A 497 -0.39 9.26 -3.17
CA ILE A 497 0.23 8.56 -4.32
C ILE A 497 0.60 9.52 -5.44
N VAL A 498 -0.34 10.35 -5.90
CA VAL A 498 -0.17 11.22 -7.08
C VAL A 498 -0.58 12.68 -6.80
N GLY A 499 0.26 13.65 -7.14
CA GLY A 499 -0.11 15.06 -7.04
C GLY A 499 -1.21 15.45 -8.04
N GLY A 500 -1.03 15.07 -9.31
CA GLY A 500 -2.00 15.31 -10.39
C GLY A 500 -2.05 14.21 -11.45
N ASN A 501 -3.24 13.70 -11.79
CA ASN A 501 -3.48 12.91 -13.01
C ASN A 501 -4.67 13.45 -13.82
N TYR A 502 -4.40 13.97 -15.02
CA TYR A 502 -5.39 14.55 -15.93
C TYR A 502 -5.76 13.65 -17.12
N SER A 503 -5.58 12.34 -17.00
CA SER A 503 -5.93 11.39 -18.05
C SER A 503 -7.35 10.89 -17.89
N THR A 504 -8.22 11.21 -18.85
CA THR A 504 -9.61 10.69 -18.87
C THR A 504 -9.73 9.26 -19.39
N THR A 505 -8.63 8.69 -19.89
CA THR A 505 -8.57 7.38 -20.56
C THR A 505 -7.85 6.31 -19.74
N ASN A 506 -6.85 6.71 -18.95
CA ASN A 506 -5.99 5.80 -18.18
C ASN A 506 -6.55 5.43 -16.80
N GLU A 507 -5.87 4.49 -16.15
CA GLU A 507 -6.32 3.87 -14.91
C GLU A 507 -5.34 4.14 -13.76
N THR A 508 -5.88 4.60 -12.64
CA THR A 508 -5.27 4.55 -11.31
C THR A 508 -5.85 3.35 -10.59
N LYS A 509 -5.11 2.23 -10.46
CA LYS A 509 -5.67 0.96 -9.97
C LYS A 509 -4.87 0.33 -8.82
N HIS A 510 -5.57 -0.11 -7.77
CA HIS A 510 -5.02 -0.86 -6.62
C HIS A 510 -3.86 -0.16 -5.89
N CYS A 511 -3.80 1.17 -5.90
CA CYS A 511 -2.77 1.92 -5.20
C CYS A 511 -3.16 2.16 -3.73
N ILE A 512 -2.20 2.05 -2.80
CA ILE A 512 -2.45 2.18 -1.35
C ILE A 512 -1.53 3.21 -0.69
N SER A 513 -2.13 4.20 -0.03
CA SER A 513 -1.39 5.16 0.82
C SER A 513 -1.59 4.83 2.29
N THR A 514 -0.48 4.73 3.02
CA THR A 514 -0.44 4.77 4.49
C THR A 514 0.33 5.99 4.99
N SER A 515 0.56 6.99 4.12
CA SER A 515 1.33 8.20 4.43
C SER A 515 0.50 9.24 5.18
N SER A 516 1.01 9.77 6.29
CA SER A 516 0.41 10.95 6.92
C SER A 516 0.79 12.22 6.15
N ILE A 517 -0.22 12.95 5.65
CA ILE A 517 -0.04 14.22 4.93
C ILE A 517 -0.23 15.38 5.92
N THR A 518 0.72 16.31 5.95
CA THR A 518 0.73 17.43 6.89
C THR A 518 0.91 18.77 6.16
N LEU A 519 -0.10 19.64 6.24
CA LEU A 519 -0.08 20.99 5.69
C LEU A 519 0.50 21.99 6.69
N SER A 520 1.44 22.82 6.26
CA SER A 520 2.13 23.80 7.10
C SER A 520 2.15 25.17 6.42
N ASN A 521 1.04 25.91 6.58
CA ASN A 521 0.79 27.23 6.00
C ASN A 521 0.88 27.24 4.47
N THR A 522 0.34 26.20 3.82
CA THR A 522 0.22 26.11 2.37
C THR A 522 -0.68 27.22 1.82
N GLU A 523 -0.36 27.77 0.65
CA GLU A 523 -1.06 28.93 0.09
C GLU A 523 -1.12 28.85 -1.45
N HIS A 524 -2.22 29.32 -2.04
CA HIS A 524 -2.37 29.47 -3.49
C HIS A 524 -2.90 30.86 -3.86
N SER A 525 -2.74 31.25 -5.13
CA SER A 525 -3.25 32.54 -5.65
C SER A 525 -4.41 32.40 -6.64
N ASN A 526 -4.61 31.22 -7.24
CA ASN A 526 -5.68 31.00 -8.20
C ASN A 526 -7.00 30.68 -7.48
N THR A 527 -7.77 31.71 -7.11
CA THR A 527 -9.05 31.61 -6.38
C THR A 527 -10.17 30.81 -7.08
N ASN A 528 -9.92 30.29 -8.29
CA ASN A 528 -10.83 29.36 -8.97
C ASN A 528 -10.70 27.90 -8.49
N TYR A 529 -9.59 27.54 -7.83
CA TYR A 529 -9.29 26.18 -7.36
C TYR A 529 -8.71 26.24 -5.95
N ALA A 530 -9.25 25.44 -5.03
CA ALA A 530 -8.66 25.27 -3.70
C ALA A 530 -7.38 24.43 -3.75
N ILE A 531 -6.59 24.45 -2.67
CA ILE A 531 -5.54 23.44 -2.46
C ILE A 531 -6.20 22.07 -2.36
N SER A 532 -5.87 21.14 -3.24
CA SER A 532 -6.55 19.83 -3.27
C SER A 532 -5.65 18.76 -2.67
N VAL A 533 -6.12 18.12 -1.60
CA VAL A 533 -5.35 17.18 -0.77
C VAL A 533 -6.07 15.84 -0.67
N GLY A 534 -5.51 14.82 -1.30
CA GLY A 534 -6.10 13.48 -1.36
C GLY A 534 -5.21 12.41 -0.74
N GLY A 535 -5.80 11.43 -0.07
CA GLY A 535 -5.07 10.25 0.39
C GLY A 535 -4.51 9.40 -0.77
N ILE A 536 -5.11 9.45 -1.97
CA ILE A 536 -4.54 8.89 -3.20
C ILE A 536 -4.07 9.99 -4.16
N GLY A 537 -4.98 10.87 -4.59
CA GLY A 537 -4.72 11.90 -5.62
C GLY A 537 -5.06 13.32 -5.17
N GLY A 538 -4.15 14.28 -5.36
CA GLY A 538 -4.45 15.69 -5.13
C GLY A 538 -5.55 16.19 -6.08
N ASP A 539 -5.26 16.11 -7.38
CA ASP A 539 -6.18 16.33 -8.50
C ASP A 539 -6.18 15.08 -9.40
N ILE A 540 -7.34 14.44 -9.62
CA ILE A 540 -7.38 13.12 -10.28
C ILE A 540 -8.64 12.89 -11.14
N GLY A 541 -8.43 12.55 -12.41
CA GLY A 541 -9.46 12.13 -13.37
C GLY A 541 -9.31 10.66 -13.82
N GLY A 542 -10.09 10.28 -14.84
CA GLY A 542 -10.00 8.95 -15.46
C GLY A 542 -10.65 7.86 -14.62
N LYS A 543 -10.16 6.61 -14.72
CA LYS A 543 -10.67 5.52 -13.86
C LYS A 543 -9.85 5.43 -12.57
N ILE A 544 -10.53 5.48 -11.43
CA ILE A 544 -9.95 5.32 -10.09
C ILE A 544 -10.55 4.04 -9.49
N LEU A 545 -9.77 2.97 -9.41
CA LEU A 545 -10.26 1.61 -9.24
C LEU A 545 -9.57 0.90 -8.06
N GLY A 546 -10.31 0.55 -7.02
CA GLY A 546 -9.80 -0.28 -5.91
C GLY A 546 -8.62 0.35 -5.13
N CYS A 547 -8.48 1.68 -5.13
CA CYS A 547 -7.41 2.36 -4.41
C CYS A 547 -7.81 2.61 -2.94
N CYS A 548 -6.86 2.52 -2.02
CA CYS A 548 -7.13 2.55 -0.58
C CYS A 548 -6.27 3.57 0.17
N ASN A 549 -6.91 4.46 0.93
CA ASN A 549 -6.22 5.31 1.89
C ASN A 549 -6.37 4.79 3.33
N GLN A 550 -5.25 4.77 4.03
CA GLN A 550 -5.11 4.46 5.46
C GLN A 550 -4.37 5.59 6.21
N GLY A 551 -3.79 6.55 5.48
CA GLY A 551 -3.00 7.67 6.03
C GLY A 551 -3.83 8.90 6.39
N SER A 552 -3.44 9.61 7.44
CA SER A 552 -4.10 10.82 7.93
C SER A 552 -3.81 12.06 7.09
N ILE A 553 -4.65 13.09 7.20
CA ILE A 553 -4.48 14.37 6.51
C ILE A 553 -4.72 15.50 7.52
N THR A 554 -3.69 16.27 7.85
CA THR A 554 -3.73 17.20 9.00
C THR A 554 -3.06 18.55 8.70
N GLY A 555 -3.29 19.53 9.57
CA GLY A 555 -2.52 20.78 9.63
C GLY A 555 -3.28 22.03 9.24
N HIS A 556 -2.58 23.00 8.66
CA HIS A 556 -3.13 24.33 8.34
C HIS A 556 -2.77 24.81 6.93
N SER A 557 -3.78 25.33 6.24
CA SER A 557 -3.67 26.04 4.96
C SER A 557 -4.04 27.51 5.17
N LEU A 558 -3.29 28.45 4.59
CA LEU A 558 -3.66 29.87 4.60
C LEU A 558 -4.85 30.15 3.68
N SER A 559 -4.99 29.35 2.63
CA SER A 559 -6.04 29.44 1.61
C SER A 559 -7.03 28.27 1.71
N SER A 560 -8.11 28.33 0.92
CA SER A 560 -9.14 27.29 0.82
C SER A 560 -8.56 25.93 0.42
N VAL A 561 -9.15 24.86 0.95
CA VAL A 561 -8.63 23.49 0.84
C VAL A 561 -9.73 22.44 0.71
N ASP A 562 -9.54 21.52 -0.23
CA ASP A 562 -10.42 20.38 -0.52
C ASP A 562 -9.72 19.10 -0.05
N VAL A 563 -10.37 18.34 0.83
CA VAL A 563 -9.76 17.20 1.54
C VAL A 563 -10.60 15.94 1.34
N GLY A 564 -9.98 14.83 0.94
CA GLY A 564 -10.65 13.53 0.95
C GLY A 564 -9.72 12.32 0.89
N GLY A 565 -10.21 11.16 1.33
CA GLY A 565 -9.40 9.96 1.43
C GLY A 565 -8.91 9.43 0.08
N ILE A 566 -9.69 9.58 -0.99
CA ILE A 566 -9.27 9.20 -2.34
C ILE A 566 -8.77 10.43 -3.09
N ALA A 567 -9.58 11.49 -3.17
CA ALA A 567 -9.25 12.68 -3.94
C ALA A 567 -9.45 13.98 -3.14
N GLY A 568 -8.52 14.92 -3.28
CA GLY A 568 -8.81 16.32 -2.94
C GLY A 568 -9.85 16.87 -3.92
N PHE A 569 -9.51 16.82 -5.21
CA PHE A 569 -10.36 17.20 -6.32
C PHE A 569 -10.45 16.07 -7.36
N ALA A 570 -11.67 15.77 -7.81
CA ALA A 570 -11.92 14.73 -8.81
C ALA A 570 -12.74 15.29 -9.99
N GLU A 571 -12.06 15.55 -11.12
CA GLU A 571 -12.67 16.01 -12.38
C GLU A 571 -12.59 14.98 -13.51
N LEU A 572 -13.72 14.71 -14.16
CA LEU A 572 -13.88 13.70 -15.22
C LEU A 572 -13.41 12.29 -14.75
N ALA A 573 -13.66 11.99 -13.48
CA ALA A 573 -13.31 10.74 -12.81
C ALA A 573 -14.46 9.73 -12.80
N LYS A 574 -14.12 8.45 -12.80
CA LYS A 574 -15.00 7.31 -12.51
C LYS A 574 -14.40 6.49 -11.37
N CYS A 575 -15.02 6.54 -10.20
CA CYS A 575 -14.53 5.89 -8.99
C CYS A 575 -15.31 4.59 -8.72
N HIS A 576 -14.63 3.45 -8.69
CA HIS A 576 -15.18 2.15 -8.25
C HIS A 576 -14.28 1.49 -7.20
N LEU A 577 -14.88 0.76 -6.25
CA LEU A 577 -14.20 -0.09 -5.26
C LEU A 577 -13.16 0.63 -4.37
N ASN A 578 -13.11 1.97 -4.36
CA ASN A 578 -12.11 2.70 -3.58
C ASN A 578 -12.50 2.75 -2.10
N ARG A 579 -11.49 2.73 -1.23
CA ARG A 579 -11.63 2.60 0.23
C ARG A 579 -10.92 3.73 0.97
N ASN A 580 -11.63 4.50 1.80
CA ASN A 580 -10.98 5.32 2.83
C ASN A 580 -11.23 4.71 4.22
N LEU A 581 -10.15 4.26 4.87
CA LEU A 581 -10.20 3.48 6.12
C LEU A 581 -9.83 4.31 7.37
N THR A 582 -9.67 5.63 7.25
CA THR A 582 -9.29 6.51 8.37
C THR A 582 -10.14 7.78 8.44
N THR A 583 -10.54 8.14 9.66
CA THR A 583 -11.25 9.38 10.00
C THR A 583 -10.32 10.51 10.43
N ASP A 584 -8.99 10.28 10.47
CA ASP A 584 -8.00 11.25 10.97
C ASP A 584 -7.71 12.36 9.95
N PHE A 585 -8.74 13.17 9.69
CA PHE A 585 -8.69 14.37 8.86
C PHE A 585 -8.89 15.60 9.75
N SER A 586 -7.78 16.26 10.09
CA SER A 586 -7.73 17.41 11.00
C SER A 586 -7.05 18.60 10.31
N VAL A 587 -7.71 19.09 9.25
CA VAL A 587 -7.26 20.22 8.43
C VAL A 587 -8.03 21.48 8.78
N THR A 588 -7.30 22.58 8.95
CA THR A 588 -7.85 23.94 9.14
C THR A 588 -7.45 24.85 7.98
N SER A 589 -8.25 25.89 7.73
CA SER A 589 -7.99 26.89 6.68
C SER A 589 -8.17 28.31 7.21
N GLY A 590 -7.45 29.28 6.63
CA GLY A 590 -7.78 30.71 6.74
C GLY A 590 -9.00 31.13 5.91
N GLU A 591 -9.47 30.25 5.01
CA GLU A 591 -10.68 30.42 4.19
C GLU A 591 -11.64 29.23 4.44
N THR A 592 -11.98 28.45 3.39
CA THR A 592 -12.96 27.35 3.43
C THR A 592 -12.27 25.99 3.41
N VAL A 593 -12.72 25.06 4.27
CA VAL A 593 -12.39 23.63 4.19
C VAL A 593 -13.58 22.87 3.58
N ARG A 594 -13.37 22.13 2.50
CA ARG A 594 -14.34 21.13 1.98
C ARG A 594 -13.80 19.73 2.24
N LEU A 595 -14.12 19.19 3.41
CA LEU A 595 -13.78 17.84 3.82
C LEU A 595 -14.90 16.88 3.39
N GLY A 596 -14.55 15.87 2.59
CA GLY A 596 -15.42 14.71 2.35
C GLY A 596 -14.60 13.43 2.49
N TYR A 597 -15.05 12.46 3.29
CA TYR A 597 -14.21 11.32 3.65
C TYR A 597 -13.72 10.49 2.45
N LEU A 598 -14.44 10.50 1.33
CA LEU A 598 -13.97 9.94 0.06
C LEU A 598 -13.34 11.00 -0.85
N ILE A 599 -14.02 12.13 -1.08
CA ILE A 599 -13.62 13.18 -2.02
C ILE A 599 -13.96 14.58 -1.48
N GLY A 600 -13.01 15.52 -1.53
CA GLY A 600 -13.23 16.93 -1.17
C GLY A 600 -14.17 17.66 -2.13
N LEU A 601 -13.76 17.80 -3.40
CA LEU A 601 -14.55 18.39 -4.48
C LEU A 601 -14.77 17.41 -5.64
N LEU A 602 -16.05 17.17 -5.97
CA LEU A 602 -16.49 16.34 -7.09
C LEU A 602 -17.07 17.20 -8.22
N LYS A 603 -16.54 17.06 -9.45
CA LYS A 603 -16.96 17.88 -10.61
C LYS A 603 -16.97 17.06 -11.89
N ASN A 604 -18.11 16.98 -12.60
CA ASN A 604 -18.24 16.21 -13.85
C ASN A 604 -17.80 14.73 -13.73
N SER A 605 -17.92 14.15 -12.53
CA SER A 605 -17.35 12.86 -12.14
C SER A 605 -18.41 11.94 -11.55
N THR A 606 -18.22 10.62 -11.69
CA THR A 606 -19.13 9.59 -11.21
C THR A 606 -18.47 8.76 -10.11
N VAL A 607 -19.11 8.69 -8.94
CA VAL A 607 -18.72 7.78 -7.86
C VAL A 607 -19.83 6.74 -7.71
N TYR A 608 -19.45 5.48 -7.79
CA TYR A 608 -20.39 4.36 -7.83
C TYR A 608 -20.64 3.76 -6.45
N SER A 609 -21.73 2.99 -6.31
CA SER A 609 -22.15 2.38 -5.05
C SER A 609 -21.13 1.43 -4.42
N CYS A 610 -20.21 0.83 -5.19
CA CYS A 610 -19.13 -0.04 -4.71
C CYS A 610 -18.03 0.64 -3.88
N ASN A 611 -17.92 1.98 -3.88
CA ASN A 611 -16.93 2.64 -3.02
C ASN A 611 -17.35 2.52 -1.54
N GLU A 612 -16.37 2.45 -0.65
CA GLU A 612 -16.55 2.43 0.81
C GLU A 612 -15.68 3.51 1.47
N SER A 613 -16.22 4.16 2.51
CA SER A 613 -15.50 5.13 3.31
C SER A 613 -16.04 5.10 4.73
N VAL A 614 -15.18 5.40 5.69
CA VAL A 614 -15.60 5.82 7.03
C VAL A 614 -16.47 7.09 6.97
N GLY A 615 -17.22 7.33 8.04
CA GLY A 615 -18.21 8.41 8.12
C GLY A 615 -19.51 8.11 7.39
N GLU A 616 -20.53 8.93 7.62
CA GLU A 616 -21.81 8.78 6.91
C GLU A 616 -21.66 9.08 5.41
N GLN A 617 -22.51 8.49 4.56
CA GLN A 617 -22.46 8.73 3.11
C GLN A 617 -22.72 10.20 2.74
N SER A 618 -23.52 10.91 3.55
CA SER A 618 -23.71 12.37 3.52
C SER A 618 -22.41 13.17 3.67
N GLN A 619 -21.37 12.56 4.24
CA GLN A 619 -20.06 13.14 4.51
C GLN A 619 -18.98 12.65 3.53
N TRP A 620 -19.31 11.82 2.53
CA TRP A 620 -18.31 11.27 1.61
C TRP A 620 -17.84 12.30 0.56
N ILE A 621 -18.70 13.23 0.14
CA ILE A 621 -18.42 14.25 -0.88
C ILE A 621 -18.53 15.66 -0.27
N GLY A 622 -17.39 16.29 0.05
CA GLY A 622 -17.35 17.55 0.80
C GLY A 622 -18.02 18.73 0.09
N SER A 623 -18.03 18.70 -1.25
CA SER A 623 -18.70 19.71 -2.08
C SER A 623 -20.20 19.47 -2.31
N ASN A 624 -20.76 18.33 -1.90
CA ASN A 624 -22.18 18.02 -2.09
C ASN A 624 -22.70 17.01 -1.03
N PRO A 625 -23.10 17.47 0.17
CA PRO A 625 -23.59 16.59 1.23
C PRO A 625 -24.94 15.89 0.94
N ALA A 626 -25.67 16.34 -0.09
CA ALA A 626 -26.92 15.73 -0.56
C ALA A 626 -26.70 14.79 -1.76
N TRP A 627 -25.46 14.44 -2.06
CA TRP A 627 -25.09 13.54 -3.14
C TRP A 627 -25.50 12.09 -2.86
N THR A 628 -25.98 11.40 -3.89
CA THR A 628 -26.29 9.96 -3.85
C THR A 628 -25.37 9.17 -4.80
N PRO A 629 -24.95 7.95 -4.41
CA PRO A 629 -24.12 7.10 -5.26
C PRO A 629 -24.84 6.73 -6.55
N THR A 630 -24.08 6.72 -7.64
CA THR A 630 -24.56 6.11 -8.88
C THR A 630 -24.64 4.60 -8.68
N ILE A 631 -25.74 3.98 -9.12
CA ILE A 631 -25.90 2.51 -9.11
C ILE A 631 -24.72 1.89 -9.87
N ASP A 632 -24.21 0.77 -9.34
CA ASP A 632 -23.03 0.12 -9.89
C ASP A 632 -23.13 -0.22 -11.37
N ASP A 633 -21.98 -0.11 -12.05
CA ASP A 633 -21.81 -0.57 -13.42
C ASP A 633 -21.11 -1.92 -13.35
N GLU A 634 -21.87 -3.02 -13.53
CA GLU A 634 -21.32 -4.39 -13.45
C GLU A 634 -20.16 -4.64 -14.44
N SER A 635 -20.02 -3.83 -15.49
CA SER A 635 -18.91 -3.94 -16.46
C SER A 635 -17.56 -3.39 -15.95
N ALA A 636 -17.50 -2.87 -14.72
CA ALA A 636 -16.31 -2.27 -14.11
C ALA A 636 -15.53 -3.18 -13.13
N HIS A 637 -15.95 -4.44 -12.92
CA HIS A 637 -15.50 -5.36 -11.85
C HIS A 637 -14.68 -6.58 -12.32
#